data_AF-A0A1G1EUI5-F1
#
_entry.id   AF-A0A1G1EUI5-F1
#
_cell.length_a   1.000
_cell.length_b   1.000
_cell.length_c   1.000
_cell.angle_alpha   90.00
_cell.angle_beta   90.00
_cell.angle_gamma   90.00
#
_symmetry.space_group_name_H-M   'P 1'
#
loop_
_entity.id
_entity.type
_entity.pdbx_description
1 polymer ?
#
loop_
_entity_poly.entity_id
_entity_poly.type
_entity_poly.pdbx_seq_one_letter_code
_entity_poly.pdbx_strand_id
1 'polypeptide(L)'
;MYNTVFNKKGISMIEVALAIFILMVGIVGVISIQSQSWRTTRTSDYQGRAAQILSKELEDNQAQIMNCCLALPVSGTETVYSSGGSSSVSATVLDVPFTVQTTITNIATGIWNVKAKVTWTGNTTGISETRTVSTQESFRSPASCTCAH
;
A
#
# COMPACT_ATOMS: atom_id res chain seq x y z
N MET A 1 36.55 -35.66 -34.00
CA MET A 1 36.35 -37.00 -33.42
C MET A 1 35.96 -36.83 -31.95
N TYR A 2 34.67 -36.94 -31.62
CA TYR A 2 34.18 -36.89 -30.23
C TYR A 2 34.10 -38.33 -29.72
N ASN A 3 35.03 -38.72 -28.84
CA ASN A 3 34.97 -40.00 -28.13
C ASN A 3 33.92 -39.88 -27.02
N THR A 4 32.69 -40.28 -27.31
CA THR A 4 31.68 -40.54 -26.29
C THR A 4 32.03 -41.85 -25.58
N VAL A 5 32.65 -41.74 -24.40
CA VAL A 5 32.87 -42.86 -23.49
C VAL A 5 31.50 -43.35 -23.01
N PHE A 6 30.98 -44.40 -23.65
CA PHE A 6 29.75 -45.07 -23.22
C PHE A 6 30.00 -45.77 -21.89
N ASN A 7 29.57 -45.12 -20.81
CA ASN A 7 29.56 -45.68 -19.46
C ASN A 7 28.47 -46.77 -19.38
N LYS A 8 28.86 -48.05 -19.35
CA LYS A 8 27.95 -49.21 -19.20
C LYS A 8 27.63 -49.53 -17.73
N LYS A 9 27.47 -48.52 -16.87
CA LYS A 9 26.90 -48.73 -15.53
C LYS A 9 25.40 -48.48 -15.61
N GLY A 10 24.61 -49.54 -15.53
CA GLY A 10 23.16 -49.43 -15.40
C GLY A 10 22.80 -48.75 -14.08
N ILE A 11 21.72 -47.97 -14.08
CA ILE A 11 21.14 -47.40 -12.85
C ILE A 11 20.62 -48.57 -12.02
N SER A 12 21.10 -48.68 -10.79
CA SER A 12 20.64 -49.69 -9.85
C SER A 12 19.24 -49.35 -9.35
N MET A 13 18.40 -50.36 -9.07
CA MET A 13 17.08 -50.17 -8.46
C MET A 13 17.16 -49.39 -7.14
N ILE A 14 18.29 -49.49 -6.41
CA ILE A 14 18.53 -48.71 -5.19
C ILE A 14 18.73 -47.21 -5.48
N GLU A 15 19.37 -46.86 -6.61
CA GLU A 15 19.56 -45.46 -7.01
C GLU A 15 18.23 -44.83 -7.42
N VAL A 16 17.35 -45.59 -8.09
CA VAL A 16 16.00 -45.13 -8.43
C VAL A 16 15.18 -44.91 -7.16
N ALA A 17 15.25 -45.83 -6.19
CA ALA A 17 14.55 -45.71 -4.92
C ALA A 17 15.03 -44.48 -4.11
N LEU A 18 16.35 -44.25 -4.06
CA LEU A 18 16.93 -43.06 -3.43
C LEU A 18 16.54 -41.78 -4.17
N ALA A 19 16.52 -41.78 -5.51
CA ALA A 19 16.12 -40.63 -6.31
C ALA A 19 14.66 -40.23 -6.07
N ILE A 20 13.73 -41.19 -6.04
CA ILE A 20 12.31 -40.93 -5.75
C ILE A 20 12.14 -40.42 -4.31
N PHE A 21 12.87 -40.98 -3.36
CA PHE A 21 12.82 -40.53 -1.96
C PHE A 21 13.28 -39.07 -1.82
N ILE A 22 14.41 -38.71 -2.44
CA ILE A 22 14.92 -37.33 -2.46
C ILE A 22 13.94 -36.38 -3.17
N LEU A 23 13.33 -36.82 -4.27
CA LEU A 23 12.33 -36.03 -5.00
C LEU A 23 11.10 -35.73 -4.13
N MET A 24 10.57 -36.73 -3.42
CA MET A 24 9.41 -36.56 -2.55
C MET A 24 9.70 -35.59 -1.39
N VAL A 25 10.85 -35.74 -0.73
CA VAL A 25 11.27 -34.82 0.33
C VAL A 25 11.46 -33.40 -0.21
N GLY A 26 12.02 -33.27 -1.42
CA GLY A 26 12.17 -31.98 -2.10
C GLY A 26 10.85 -31.29 -2.40
N ILE A 27 9.85 -32.02 -2.92
CA ILE A 27 8.52 -31.47 -3.25
C ILE A 27 7.80 -30.99 -1.98
N VAL A 28 7.84 -31.78 -0.90
CA VAL A 28 7.22 -31.39 0.38
C VAL A 28 7.87 -30.12 0.92
N GLY A 29 9.20 -30.00 0.84
CA GLY A 29 9.93 -28.79 1.23
C GLY A 29 9.48 -27.54 0.46
N VAL A 30 9.23 -27.65 -0.84
CA VAL A 30 8.77 -26.53 -1.68
C VAL A 30 7.33 -26.12 -1.35
N ILE A 31 6.42 -27.08 -1.12
CA ILE A 31 5.01 -26.79 -0.81
C ILE A 31 4.89 -26.02 0.50
N SER A 32 5.74 -26.30 1.50
CA SER A 32 5.72 -25.59 2.78
C SER A 32 5.96 -24.08 2.65
N ILE A 33 6.74 -23.65 1.64
CA ILE A 33 7.10 -22.23 1.46
C ILE A 33 5.94 -21.41 0.85
N GLN A 34 5.07 -22.03 0.05
CA GLN A 34 4.04 -21.33 -0.73
C GLN A 34 3.01 -20.59 0.16
N SER A 35 2.64 -21.20 1.29
CA SER A 35 1.62 -20.63 2.19
C SER A 35 2.05 -19.34 2.88
N GLN A 36 3.34 -19.20 3.20
CA GLN A 36 3.90 -18.02 3.84
C GLN A 36 4.08 -16.88 2.84
N SER A 37 4.46 -17.20 1.59
CA SER A 37 4.55 -16.22 0.50
C SER A 37 3.21 -15.53 0.26
N TRP A 38 2.09 -16.26 0.19
CA TRP A 38 0.78 -15.63 -0.05
C TRP A 38 0.33 -14.67 1.04
N ARG A 39 0.59 -14.98 2.31
CA ARG A 39 0.25 -14.08 3.42
C ARG A 39 1.07 -12.80 3.38
N THR A 40 2.35 -12.93 3.06
CA THR A 40 3.27 -11.81 2.92
C THR A 40 2.85 -10.94 1.74
N THR A 41 2.64 -11.52 0.56
CA THR A 41 2.18 -10.80 -0.64
C THR A 41 0.90 -10.02 -0.39
N ARG A 42 -0.14 -10.65 0.19
CA ARG A 42 -1.39 -9.95 0.52
C ARG A 42 -1.18 -8.76 1.44
N THR A 43 -0.34 -8.91 2.47
CA THR A 43 -0.07 -7.84 3.42
C THR A 43 0.70 -6.69 2.75
N SER A 44 1.68 -7.02 1.91
CA SER A 44 2.43 -6.04 1.11
C SER A 44 1.54 -5.30 0.11
N ASP A 45 0.58 -5.99 -0.52
CA ASP A 45 -0.38 -5.35 -1.43
C ASP A 45 -1.27 -4.34 -0.70
N TYR A 46 -1.79 -4.71 0.48
CA TYR A 46 -2.59 -3.80 1.31
C TYR A 46 -1.78 -2.61 1.80
N GLN A 47 -0.55 -2.83 2.25
CA GLN A 47 0.34 -1.76 2.67
C GLN A 47 0.70 -0.83 1.52
N GLY A 48 0.98 -1.37 0.34
CA GLY A 48 1.30 -0.59 -0.86
C GLY A 48 0.14 0.31 -1.28
N ARG A 49 -1.09 -0.23 -1.32
CA ARG A 49 -2.29 0.56 -1.65
C ARG A 49 -2.62 1.58 -0.55
N ALA A 50 -2.51 1.20 0.71
CA ALA A 50 -2.70 2.13 1.82
C ALA A 50 -1.72 3.31 1.74
N ALA A 51 -0.45 3.06 1.39
CA ALA A 51 0.56 4.10 1.23
C ALA A 51 0.25 5.07 0.08
N GLN A 52 -0.28 4.55 -1.04
CA GLN A 52 -0.72 5.40 -2.14
C GLN A 52 -1.89 6.30 -1.74
N ILE A 53 -2.90 5.75 -1.06
CA ILE A 53 -4.05 6.51 -0.55
C ILE A 53 -3.56 7.57 0.45
N LEU A 54 -2.67 7.20 1.36
CA LEU A 54 -2.07 8.10 2.35
C LEU A 54 -1.33 9.27 1.68
N SER A 55 -0.46 9.00 0.70
CA SER A 55 0.28 10.07 -0.01
C SER A 55 -0.66 11.01 -0.75
N LYS A 56 -1.66 10.44 -1.44
CA LYS A 56 -2.67 11.22 -2.14
C LYS A 56 -3.45 12.13 -1.19
N GLU A 57 -3.90 11.60 -0.07
CA GLU A 57 -4.65 12.37 0.93
C GLU A 57 -3.81 13.52 1.50
N LEU A 58 -2.53 13.27 1.79
CA LEU A 58 -1.62 14.33 2.25
C LEU A 58 -1.37 15.39 1.18
N GLU A 59 -1.19 14.99 -0.09
CA GLU A 59 -0.98 15.90 -1.22
C GLU A 59 -2.21 16.76 -1.49
N ASP A 60 -3.41 16.17 -1.47
CA ASP A 60 -4.67 16.88 -1.70
C ASP A 60 -4.93 17.91 -0.58
N ASN A 61 -4.77 17.50 0.68
CA ASN A 61 -4.87 18.43 1.82
C ASN A 61 -3.78 19.51 1.80
N GLN A 62 -2.55 19.15 1.40
CA GLN A 62 -1.47 20.11 1.27
C GLN A 62 -1.79 21.14 0.18
N ALA A 63 -2.28 20.71 -0.99
CA ALA A 63 -2.66 21.60 -2.08
C ALA A 63 -3.76 22.59 -1.65
N GLN A 64 -4.74 22.11 -0.88
CA GLN A 64 -5.80 22.96 -0.35
C GLN A 64 -5.28 23.98 0.67
N ILE A 65 -4.41 23.56 1.60
CA ILE A 65 -3.83 24.47 2.62
C ILE A 65 -2.85 25.47 1.99
N MET A 66 -2.07 25.06 0.98
CA MET A 66 -1.12 25.97 0.32
C MET A 66 -1.85 27.12 -0.38
N ASN A 67 -3.05 26.88 -0.91
CA ASN A 67 -3.88 27.92 -1.52
C ASN A 67 -4.80 28.56 -0.47
N CYS A 68 -4.42 29.77 -0.02
CA CYS A 68 -5.17 30.52 1.00
C CYS A 68 -6.63 30.85 0.62
N CYS A 69 -7.00 30.68 -0.65
CA CYS A 69 -8.31 31.02 -1.18
C CYS A 69 -9.31 29.87 -1.19
N LEU A 70 -8.83 28.65 -0.98
CA LEU A 70 -9.70 27.50 -0.77
C LEU A 70 -10.14 27.45 0.70
N ALA A 71 -11.30 26.84 0.95
CA ALA A 71 -11.68 26.52 2.31
C ALA A 71 -10.68 25.51 2.88
N LEU A 72 -10.33 25.68 4.16
CA LEU A 72 -9.48 24.72 4.85
C LEU A 72 -10.11 23.34 4.85
N PRO A 73 -9.31 22.28 4.63
CA PRO A 73 -9.81 20.93 4.76
C PRO A 73 -10.28 20.66 6.20
N VAL A 74 -11.33 19.87 6.32
CA VAL A 74 -11.91 19.49 7.62
C VAL A 74 -11.32 18.17 8.08
N SER A 75 -11.08 18.06 9.39
CA SER A 75 -10.73 16.77 9.98
C SER A 75 -11.91 15.81 9.85
N GLY A 76 -11.64 14.57 9.46
CA GLY A 76 -12.69 13.63 9.10
C GLY A 76 -12.22 12.20 9.06
N THR A 77 -13.19 11.30 8.89
CA THR A 77 -12.92 9.89 8.61
C THR A 77 -13.79 9.48 7.44
N GLU A 78 -13.14 8.94 6.42
CA GLU A 78 -13.80 8.50 5.19
C GLU A 78 -13.37 7.07 4.84
N THR A 79 -14.21 6.40 4.06
CA THR A 79 -13.89 5.07 3.52
C THR A 79 -13.57 5.20 2.05
N VAL A 80 -12.35 4.81 1.68
CA VAL A 80 -11.85 4.82 0.31
C VAL A 80 -11.70 3.38 -0.14
N TYR A 81 -12.13 3.09 -1.37
CA TYR A 81 -12.03 1.76 -1.96
C TYR A 81 -10.79 1.65 -2.84
N SER A 82 -10.32 0.42 -3.03
CA SER A 82 -9.11 0.12 -3.79
C SER A 82 -9.19 0.50 -5.28
N SER A 83 -10.41 0.70 -5.81
CA SER A 83 -10.70 1.27 -7.13
C SER A 83 -10.59 2.81 -7.21
N GLY A 84 -10.36 3.49 -6.09
CA GLY A 84 -10.34 4.95 -6.00
C GLY A 84 -11.71 5.60 -5.81
N GLY A 85 -12.77 4.81 -5.64
CA GLY A 85 -14.10 5.34 -5.29
C GLY A 85 -14.19 5.72 -3.81
N SER A 86 -14.95 6.78 -3.50
CA SER A 86 -15.29 7.25 -2.14
C SER A 86 -16.72 6.88 -1.72
N SER A 87 -17.40 6.01 -2.48
CA SER A 87 -18.78 5.60 -2.23
C SER A 87 -18.96 4.10 -2.44
N SER A 88 -19.72 3.47 -1.53
CA SER A 88 -20.07 2.04 -1.58
C SER A 88 -20.83 1.63 -2.84
N VAL A 89 -21.37 2.60 -3.59
CA VAL A 89 -22.11 2.41 -4.84
C VAL A 89 -21.17 2.13 -6.03
N SER A 90 -19.90 2.53 -5.96
CA SER A 90 -18.88 2.20 -6.98
C SER A 90 -17.95 1.06 -6.57
N ALA A 91 -18.13 0.51 -5.36
CA ALA A 91 -17.34 -0.62 -4.89
C ALA A 91 -17.78 -1.90 -5.62
N THR A 92 -16.87 -2.47 -6.41
CA THR A 92 -17.12 -3.78 -7.03
C THR A 92 -17.05 -4.87 -5.94
N VAL A 93 -17.64 -6.05 -6.13
CA VAL A 93 -17.68 -7.13 -5.11
C VAL A 93 -16.29 -7.57 -4.58
N LEU A 94 -15.20 -7.19 -5.26
CA LEU A 94 -13.82 -7.50 -4.90
C LEU A 94 -13.04 -6.30 -4.32
N ASP A 95 -13.71 -5.17 -4.10
CA ASP A 95 -13.05 -3.95 -3.65
C ASP A 95 -12.80 -3.96 -2.14
N VAL A 96 -11.57 -3.70 -1.74
CA VAL A 96 -11.20 -3.70 -0.32
C VAL A 96 -11.37 -2.29 0.25
N PRO A 97 -12.13 -2.13 1.35
CA PRO A 97 -12.30 -0.85 2.01
C PRO A 97 -11.07 -0.48 2.86
N PHE A 98 -10.63 0.76 2.71
CA PHE A 98 -9.64 1.41 3.56
C PHE A 98 -10.32 2.56 4.31
N THR A 99 -10.05 2.68 5.60
CA THR A 99 -10.53 3.80 6.40
C THR A 99 -9.41 4.83 6.49
N VAL A 100 -9.66 6.01 5.96
CA VAL A 100 -8.74 7.15 5.99
C VAL A 100 -9.21 8.10 7.07
N GLN A 101 -8.35 8.40 8.02
CA GLN A 101 -8.59 9.37 9.08
C GLN A 101 -7.62 10.53 8.90
N THR A 102 -8.17 11.71 8.62
CA THR A 102 -7.40 12.94 8.43
C THR A 102 -7.65 13.84 9.64
N THR A 103 -6.56 14.25 10.29
CA THR A 103 -6.56 15.18 11.43
C THR A 103 -5.73 16.38 11.07
N ILE A 104 -6.36 17.55 11.08
CA ILE A 104 -5.75 18.82 10.73
C ILE A 104 -5.76 19.71 11.96
N THR A 105 -4.57 20.15 12.38
CA THR A 105 -4.42 21.02 13.55
C THR A 105 -3.68 22.29 13.18
N ASN A 106 -4.18 23.45 13.62
CA ASN A 106 -3.44 24.68 13.49
C ASN A 106 -2.29 24.70 14.52
N ILE A 107 -1.07 24.94 14.07
CA ILE A 107 0.11 25.04 14.96
C ILE A 107 0.49 26.51 15.16
N ALA A 108 0.36 27.31 14.10
CA ALA A 108 0.60 28.75 14.11
C ALA A 108 -0.18 29.41 12.97
N THR A 109 -0.15 30.74 12.91
CA THR A 109 -0.77 31.52 11.84
C THR A 109 -0.24 31.09 10.47
N GLY A 110 -1.13 30.60 9.61
CA GLY A 110 -0.77 30.09 8.28
C GLY A 110 0.00 28.76 8.28
N ILE A 111 0.14 28.06 9.42
CA ILE A 111 0.88 26.79 9.54
C ILE A 111 -0.01 25.72 10.17
N TRP A 112 -0.14 24.60 9.46
CA TRP A 112 -1.03 23.50 9.78
C TRP A 112 -0.27 22.19 9.87
N ASN A 113 -0.64 21.34 10.81
CA ASN A 113 -0.24 19.94 10.83
C ASN A 113 -1.34 19.09 10.21
N VAL A 114 -1.00 18.32 9.18
CA VAL A 114 -1.90 17.36 8.56
C VAL A 114 -1.40 15.97 8.91
N LYS A 115 -2.20 15.21 9.66
CA LYS A 115 -1.95 13.81 9.96
C LYS A 115 -2.98 12.95 9.25
N ALA A 116 -2.51 12.09 8.36
CA ALA A 116 -3.34 11.07 7.74
C ALA A 116 -3.01 9.70 8.35
N LYS A 117 -4.04 8.90 8.63
CA LYS A 117 -3.92 7.52 9.07
C LYS A 117 -4.82 6.65 8.21
N VAL A 118 -4.26 5.60 7.62
CA VAL A 118 -5.00 4.64 6.80
C VAL A 118 -5.01 3.29 7.50
N THR A 119 -6.20 2.75 7.75
CA THR A 119 -6.42 1.40 8.30
C THR A 119 -7.22 0.55 7.33
N TRP A 120 -7.15 -0.78 7.48
CA TRP A 120 -7.89 -1.72 6.65
C TRP A 120 -8.31 -2.95 7.47
N THR A 121 -9.20 -3.77 6.91
CA THR A 121 -9.67 -4.98 7.58
C THR A 121 -8.50 -5.92 7.90
N GLY A 122 -8.37 -6.29 9.18
CA GLY A 122 -7.26 -7.12 9.67
C GLY A 122 -6.04 -6.34 10.17
N ASN A 123 -6.00 -5.00 10.03
CA ASN A 123 -4.98 -4.15 10.63
C ASN A 123 -5.57 -2.80 11.10
N THR A 124 -5.80 -2.69 12.42
CA THR A 124 -6.34 -1.48 13.07
C THR A 124 -5.26 -0.46 13.45
N THR A 125 -3.99 -0.87 13.49
CA THR A 125 -2.85 0.03 13.66
C THR A 125 -2.63 0.85 12.39
N GLY A 126 -2.72 0.19 11.23
CA GLY A 126 -2.61 0.82 9.92
C GLY A 126 -1.24 1.45 9.66
N ILE A 127 -1.21 2.43 8.77
CA ILE A 127 -0.07 3.31 8.53
C ILE A 127 -0.49 4.75 8.79
N SER A 128 0.44 5.60 9.24
CA SER A 128 0.16 7.01 9.46
C SER A 128 1.38 7.85 9.15
N GLU A 129 1.15 9.02 8.59
CA GLU A 129 2.17 10.03 8.34
C GLU A 129 1.63 11.41 8.76
N THR A 130 2.55 12.31 9.05
CA THR A 130 2.23 13.67 9.47
C THR A 130 3.10 14.63 8.69
N ARG A 131 2.48 15.67 8.13
CA ARG A 131 3.14 16.69 7.32
C ARG A 131 2.72 18.07 7.82
N THR A 132 3.71 18.91 8.08
CA THR A 132 3.48 20.32 8.37
C THR A 132 3.44 21.09 7.06
N VAL A 133 2.37 21.86 6.86
CA VAL A 133 2.11 22.62 5.64
C VAL A 133 1.86 24.07 6.02
N SER A 134 2.43 24.99 5.24
CA SER A 134 2.13 26.41 5.36
C SER A 134 1.41 26.93 4.13
N THR A 135 0.65 28.00 4.30
CA THR A 135 0.13 28.78 3.18
C THR A 135 1.29 29.37 2.37
N GLN A 136 1.10 29.52 1.06
CA GLN A 136 2.12 30.07 0.16
C GLN A 136 1.48 31.01 -0.87
N GLU A 137 1.95 32.26 -0.93
CA GLU A 137 1.44 33.28 -1.87
C GLU A 137 1.55 32.84 -3.34
N SER A 138 2.59 32.08 -3.69
CA SER A 138 2.78 31.55 -5.06
C SER A 138 1.69 30.57 -5.50
N PHE A 139 0.95 29.97 -4.57
CA PHE A 139 -0.13 29.00 -4.84
C PHE A 139 -1.51 29.64 -4.79
N ARG A 140 -1.59 30.97 -4.61
CA ARG A 140 -2.84 31.71 -4.56
C ARG A 140 -3.54 31.68 -5.91
N SER A 141 -4.72 31.07 -5.96
CA SER A 141 -5.54 31.01 -7.17
C SER A 141 -7.04 30.97 -6.84
N PRO A 142 -7.87 31.79 -7.52
CA PRO A 142 -7.53 32.80 -8.54
C PRO A 142 -6.99 34.11 -7.94
N ALA A 143 -6.09 34.85 -8.60
CA ALA A 143 -5.34 35.99 -8.01
C ALA A 143 -6.17 37.09 -7.30
N SER A 144 -7.48 37.21 -7.56
CA SER A 144 -8.40 38.18 -6.94
C SER A 144 -9.05 37.70 -5.63
N CYS A 145 -8.78 36.49 -5.15
CA CYS A 145 -9.38 35.96 -3.93
C CYS A 145 -8.73 36.53 -2.65
N THR A 146 -9.53 36.79 -1.62
CA THR A 146 -9.04 37.17 -0.28
C THR A 146 -8.68 35.91 0.51
N CYS A 147 -7.52 35.88 1.17
CA CYS A 147 -7.13 34.73 1.97
C CYS A 147 -8.12 34.51 3.12
N ALA A 148 -8.66 33.28 3.20
CA ALA A 148 -9.66 32.92 4.20
C ALA A 148 -9.06 32.58 5.57
N HIS A 149 -7.73 32.40 5.65
CA HIS A 149 -6.99 31.96 6.83
C HIS A 149 -5.50 32.30 6.73
#